data_AF-A0AAE0RJY5-F1
#
_entry.id   AF-A0AAE0RJY5-F1
#
_cell.length_a   1.000
_cell.length_b   1.000
_cell.length_c   1.000
_cell.angle_alpha   90.00
_cell.angle_beta   90.00
_cell.angle_gamma   90.00
#
_symmetry.space_group_name_H-M   'P 1'
#
loop_
_entity.id
_entity.type
_entity.pdbx_description
1 polymer ?
#
loop_
_entity_poly.entity_id
_entity_poly.type
_entity_poly.pdbx_seq_one_letter_code
_entity_poly.pdbx_strand_id
1 'polypeptide(L)'
;MLKSLMVAKAKEMLEQEVLDKEEEKQRYLSERAPPLQTGGMSFAELQDLCRELHAKIDEVDEERYDIEAKVLHNTREIKDLNIKVLDLRGKFKRPNLRRVRVSADAILRSLLGSKHKVSLDLRANLKSVKKEDTEKISDEIVGDDRPGLVWNRENEGVAMDHGEEEEAKPKPKTFLPPMVPPKIPDGEKVDFDDIHRKRMEKDLTELQSLIESHFENRKKEEEELLALSNRMEKRRAERAEEQRIRAEKQRERQNKLEEERARKEEEEAKKKAEDDAKKKKVLTSLQFTGYMQKTDKRGAPRKQTEREKKKKILSERRKELNVEDLNAEQLREKASELWKWMYQLEAEKYELQYKYTRQKYEVTVLRNRVSDHQKNTKGPRSKRGLRK
;
A
#
# COMPACT_ATOMS: atom_id res chain seq x y z
N MET A 1 34.92 -1.29 8.82
CA MET A 1 35.00 -0.31 9.92
C MET A 1 34.46 1.06 9.53
N LEU A 2 35.02 1.79 8.54
CA LEU A 2 34.59 3.15 8.18
C LEU A 2 33.09 3.30 7.82
N LYS A 3 32.53 2.42 6.98
CA LYS A 3 31.09 2.45 6.64
C LYS A 3 30.18 2.32 7.87
N SER A 4 30.58 1.49 8.84
CA SER A 4 29.82 1.31 10.08
C SER A 4 29.83 2.58 10.92
N LEU A 5 31.00 3.24 11.02
CA LEU A 5 31.12 4.51 11.74
C LEU A 5 30.31 5.62 11.07
N MET A 6 30.30 5.69 9.74
CA MET A 6 29.47 6.65 9.00
C MET A 6 27.98 6.44 9.22
N VAL A 7 27.50 5.18 9.22
CA VAL A 7 26.10 4.87 9.49
C VAL A 7 25.73 5.22 10.93
N ALA A 8 26.60 4.91 11.90
CA ALA A 8 26.39 5.29 13.29
C ALA A 8 26.27 6.80 13.45
N LYS A 9 27.19 7.58 12.85
CA LYS A 9 27.12 9.05 12.89
C LYS A 9 25.90 9.62 12.17
N ALA A 10 25.52 9.04 11.03
CA ALA A 10 24.31 9.44 10.31
C ALA A 10 23.04 9.19 11.12
N LYS A 11 22.99 8.10 11.89
CA LYS A 11 21.87 7.82 12.80
C LYS A 11 21.79 8.85 13.92
N GLU A 12 22.91 9.16 14.57
CA GLU A 12 22.99 10.20 15.61
C GLU A 12 22.52 11.57 15.08
N MET A 13 22.99 11.97 13.90
CA MET A 13 22.56 13.22 13.27
C MET A 13 21.06 13.22 12.92
N LEU A 14 20.51 12.08 12.52
CA LEU A 14 19.07 11.97 12.23
C LEU A 14 18.23 12.07 13.52
N GLU A 15 18.70 11.48 14.62
CA GLU A 15 18.06 11.62 15.93
C GLU A 15 18.10 13.08 16.42
N GLN A 16 19.24 13.76 16.26
CA GLN A 16 19.36 15.18 16.56
C GLN A 16 18.42 16.04 15.70
N GLU A 17 18.34 15.80 14.39
CA GLU A 17 17.42 16.52 13.50
C GLU A 17 15.96 16.37 13.93
N VAL A 18 15.57 15.20 14.45
CA VAL A 18 14.21 14.96 14.96
C VAL A 18 13.93 15.79 16.22
N LEU A 19 14.91 15.89 17.12
CA LEU A 19 14.80 16.72 18.33
C LEU A 19 14.73 18.21 17.96
N ASP A 20 15.65 18.69 17.12
CA ASP A 20 15.69 20.08 16.66
C ASP A 20 14.37 20.48 15.98
N LYS A 21 13.81 19.56 15.17
CA LYS A 21 12.51 19.77 14.50
C LYS A 21 11.37 19.90 15.51
N GLU A 22 11.34 19.06 16.54
CA GLU A 22 10.30 19.11 17.58
C GLU A 22 10.44 20.38 18.42
N GLU A 23 11.65 20.79 18.79
CA GLU A 23 11.89 22.07 19.47
C GLU A 23 11.45 23.27 18.62
N GLU A 24 11.80 23.29 17.33
CA GLU A 24 11.36 24.33 16.41
C GLU A 24 9.84 24.35 16.25
N LYS A 25 9.19 23.17 16.24
CA LYS A 25 7.72 23.05 16.24
C LYS A 25 7.11 23.65 17.51
N GLN A 26 7.67 23.37 18.69
CA GLN A 26 7.18 23.95 19.94
C GLN A 26 7.37 25.47 19.96
N ARG A 27 8.48 25.98 19.43
CA ARG A 27 8.71 27.43 19.26
C ARG A 27 7.68 28.04 18.31
N TYR A 28 7.44 27.42 17.16
CA TYR A 28 6.43 27.84 16.19
C TYR A 28 5.03 27.88 16.81
N LEU A 29 4.65 26.82 17.54
CA LEU A 29 3.32 26.72 18.16
C LEU A 29 3.13 27.72 19.31
N SER A 30 4.17 27.97 20.12
CA SER A 30 4.07 28.98 21.18
C SER A 30 3.93 30.41 20.65
N GLU A 31 4.50 30.71 19.47
CA GLU A 31 4.33 32.00 18.80
C GLU A 31 2.95 32.11 18.11
N ARG A 32 2.51 31.06 17.41
CA ARG A 32 1.30 31.08 16.58
C ARG A 32 0.01 30.76 17.33
N ALA A 33 0.09 29.94 18.36
CA ALA A 33 -1.03 29.51 19.19
C ALA A 33 -0.63 29.56 20.68
N PRO A 34 -0.39 30.76 21.24
CA PRO A 34 0.02 30.93 22.63
C PRO A 34 -1.06 30.40 23.60
N PRO A 35 -0.70 29.88 24.77
CA PRO A 35 -1.66 29.33 25.74
C PRO A 35 -2.78 30.32 26.09
N LEU A 36 -4.02 29.83 26.03
CA LEU A 36 -5.20 30.65 26.27
C LEU A 36 -5.26 31.12 27.73
N GLN A 37 -5.42 32.42 27.95
CA GLN A 37 -5.65 33.01 29.26
C GLN A 37 -7.06 33.58 29.31
N THR A 38 -7.99 32.87 29.96
CA THR A 38 -9.38 33.33 30.12
C THR A 38 -9.68 33.87 31.51
N GLY A 39 -8.68 33.88 32.41
CA GLY A 39 -8.81 34.40 33.77
C GLY A 39 -9.05 35.90 33.77
N GLY A 40 -10.04 36.37 34.53
CA GLY A 40 -10.34 37.80 34.67
C GLY A 40 -11.06 38.48 33.49
N MET A 41 -11.29 37.78 32.37
CA MET A 41 -12.03 38.34 31.24
C MET A 41 -13.52 38.50 31.56
N SER A 42 -14.08 39.63 31.13
CA SER A 42 -15.51 39.91 31.14
C SER A 42 -16.27 39.06 30.13
N PHE A 43 -17.60 39.03 30.24
CA PHE A 43 -18.46 38.27 29.33
C PHE A 43 -18.29 38.71 27.86
N ALA A 44 -18.26 40.02 27.60
CA ALA A 44 -18.10 40.56 26.25
C ALA A 44 -16.72 40.20 25.66
N GLU A 45 -15.65 40.30 26.46
CA GLU A 45 -14.30 39.91 26.03
C GLU A 45 -14.21 38.41 25.70
N LEU A 46 -14.92 37.54 26.45
CA LEU A 46 -14.98 36.11 26.15
C LEU A 46 -15.73 35.81 24.83
N GLN A 47 -16.81 36.56 24.55
CA GLN A 47 -17.52 36.44 23.27
C GLN A 47 -16.63 36.89 22.10
N ASP A 48 -15.92 38.01 22.24
CA ASP A 48 -15.01 38.52 21.23
C ASP A 48 -13.84 37.56 20.99
N LEU A 49 -13.27 37.00 22.04
CA LEU A 49 -12.22 35.98 21.96
C LEU A 49 -12.70 34.74 21.18
N CYS A 50 -13.93 34.26 21.43
CA CYS A 50 -14.49 33.13 20.68
C CYS A 50 -14.64 33.47 19.18
N ARG A 51 -15.10 34.68 18.85
CA ARG A 51 -15.24 35.14 17.46
C ARG A 51 -13.88 35.28 16.78
N GLU A 52 -12.88 35.82 17.48
CA GLU A 52 -11.52 35.96 16.98
C GLU A 52 -10.86 34.61 16.72
N LEU A 53 -10.95 33.67 17.67
CA LEU A 53 -10.40 32.31 17.51
C LEU A 53 -11.08 31.59 16.35
N HIS A 54 -12.39 31.71 16.20
CA HIS A 54 -13.14 31.11 15.10
C HIS A 54 -12.71 31.66 13.73
N ALA A 55 -12.54 32.98 13.61
CA ALA A 55 -12.02 33.60 12.39
C ALA A 55 -10.58 33.15 12.07
N LYS A 56 -9.71 33.05 13.09
CA LYS A 56 -8.34 32.54 12.92
C LYS A 56 -8.31 31.09 12.45
N ILE A 57 -9.19 30.24 12.98
CA ILE A 57 -9.28 28.84 12.56
C ILE A 57 -9.56 28.72 11.06
N ASP A 58 -10.46 29.55 10.53
CA ASP A 58 -10.76 29.56 9.10
C ASP A 58 -9.53 29.94 8.25
N GLU A 59 -8.78 30.96 8.66
CA GLU A 59 -7.54 31.38 7.99
C GLU A 59 -6.48 30.26 8.04
N VAL A 60 -6.26 29.66 9.22
CA VAL A 60 -5.27 28.61 9.40
C VAL A 60 -5.65 27.33 8.64
N ASP A 61 -6.91 26.89 8.61
CA ASP A 61 -7.31 25.74 7.80
C ASP A 61 -7.17 26.02 6.30
N GLU A 62 -7.43 27.26 5.87
CA GLU A 62 -7.19 27.68 4.49
C GLU A 62 -5.70 27.55 4.10
N GLU A 63 -4.80 28.06 4.93
CA GLU A 63 -3.36 27.95 4.73
C GLU A 63 -2.87 26.50 4.78
N ARG A 64 -3.38 25.71 5.75
CA ARG A 64 -3.11 24.28 5.91
C ARG A 64 -3.53 23.51 4.65
N TYR A 65 -4.70 23.81 4.10
CA TYR A 65 -5.19 23.20 2.86
C TYR A 65 -4.27 23.52 1.67
N ASP A 66 -3.83 24.76 1.54
CA ASP A 66 -2.96 25.17 0.43
C ASP A 66 -1.58 24.50 0.49
N ILE A 67 -0.99 24.37 1.69
CA ILE A 67 0.27 23.65 1.84
C ILE A 67 0.10 22.14 1.63
N GLU A 68 -1.02 21.56 2.07
CA GLU A 68 -1.37 20.16 1.81
C GLU A 68 -1.43 19.86 0.30
N ALA A 69 -2.08 20.75 -0.47
CA ALA A 69 -2.14 20.63 -1.93
C ALA A 69 -0.75 20.69 -2.58
N LYS A 70 0.15 21.55 -2.09
CA LYS A 70 1.54 21.64 -2.55
C LYS A 70 2.34 20.37 -2.22
N VAL A 71 2.18 19.83 -1.01
CA VAL A 71 2.77 18.53 -0.61
C VAL A 71 2.27 17.40 -1.52
N LEU A 72 0.97 17.37 -1.80
CA LEU A 72 0.39 16.35 -2.66
C LEU A 72 0.92 16.44 -4.11
N HIS A 73 1.09 17.66 -4.63
CA HIS A 73 1.71 17.88 -5.93
C HIS A 73 3.15 17.33 -5.97
N ASN A 74 3.98 17.72 -5.01
CA ASN A 74 5.37 17.25 -4.95
C ASN A 74 5.45 15.74 -4.73
N THR A 75 4.53 15.16 -3.93
CA THR A 75 4.47 13.70 -3.72
C THR A 75 4.24 12.95 -5.02
N ARG A 76 3.33 13.45 -5.88
CA ARG A 76 3.11 12.88 -7.21
C ARG A 76 4.34 13.05 -8.10
N GLU A 77 4.94 14.24 -8.11
CA GLU A 77 6.14 14.49 -8.90
C GLU A 77 7.33 13.60 -8.48
N ILE A 78 7.58 13.46 -7.17
CA ILE A 78 8.62 12.57 -6.63
C ILE A 78 8.38 11.13 -7.10
N LYS A 79 7.13 10.66 -7.05
CA LYS A 79 6.77 9.31 -7.54
C LYS A 79 7.09 9.16 -9.02
N ASP A 80 6.69 10.12 -9.85
CA ASP A 80 6.91 10.09 -11.29
C ASP A 80 8.41 10.17 -11.65
N LEU A 81 9.16 11.04 -10.95
CA LEU A 81 10.60 11.16 -11.13
C LEU A 81 11.33 9.89 -10.68
N ASN A 82 10.92 9.26 -9.58
CA ASN A 82 11.50 7.99 -9.14
C ASN A 82 11.28 6.88 -10.19
N ILE A 83 10.08 6.77 -10.74
CA ILE A 83 9.79 5.84 -11.85
C ILE A 83 10.73 6.13 -13.03
N LYS A 84 10.85 7.40 -13.43
CA LYS A 84 11.73 7.81 -14.53
C LYS A 84 13.20 7.49 -14.26
N VAL A 85 13.70 7.70 -13.04
CA VAL A 85 15.06 7.31 -12.65
C VAL A 85 15.25 5.80 -12.75
N LEU A 86 14.27 5.01 -12.29
CA LEU A 86 14.33 3.55 -12.36
C LEU A 86 14.36 3.04 -13.81
N ASP A 87 13.52 3.61 -14.68
CA ASP A 87 13.45 3.24 -16.09
C ASP A 87 14.75 3.59 -16.82
N LEU A 88 15.30 4.79 -16.56
CA LEU A 88 16.56 5.24 -17.17
C LEU A 88 17.79 4.52 -16.62
N ARG A 89 17.76 4.09 -15.35
CA ARG A 89 18.80 3.24 -14.76
C ARG A 89 18.82 1.84 -15.38
N GLY A 90 17.72 1.44 -16.03
CA GLY A 90 17.56 0.17 -16.71
C GLY A 90 17.17 -0.95 -15.74
N LYS A 91 16.01 -1.58 -16.00
CA LYS A 91 15.54 -2.79 -15.30
C LYS A 91 16.46 -4.01 -15.52
N PHE A 92 17.33 -3.95 -16.52
CA PHE A 92 18.42 -4.88 -16.78
C PHE A 92 19.75 -4.20 -16.48
N LYS A 93 20.36 -4.48 -15.32
CA LYS A 93 21.83 -4.49 -15.29
C LYS A 93 22.25 -5.45 -16.39
N ARG A 94 22.95 -4.99 -17.44
CA ARG A 94 23.60 -5.92 -18.37
C ARG A 94 24.42 -6.88 -17.51
N PRO A 95 24.08 -8.17 -17.41
CA PRO A 95 24.89 -9.10 -16.65
C PRO A 95 26.28 -9.04 -17.27
N ASN A 96 27.32 -8.85 -16.46
CA ASN A 96 28.69 -8.93 -16.97
C ASN A 96 28.81 -10.24 -17.74
N LEU A 97 29.03 -10.17 -19.05
CA LEU A 97 29.10 -11.34 -19.90
C LEU A 97 30.20 -12.24 -19.35
N ARG A 98 29.80 -13.32 -18.67
CA ARG A 98 30.72 -14.38 -18.27
C ARG A 98 31.12 -15.12 -19.54
N ARG A 99 32.40 -15.43 -19.68
CA ARG A 99 32.88 -16.32 -20.75
C ARG A 99 32.18 -17.66 -20.55
N VAL A 100 31.16 -17.94 -21.36
CA VAL A 100 30.48 -19.24 -21.35
C VAL A 100 31.52 -20.24 -21.85
N ARG A 101 31.95 -21.15 -20.97
CA ARG A 101 32.71 -22.31 -21.42
C ARG A 101 31.77 -23.14 -22.29
N VAL A 102 32.29 -23.59 -23.44
CA VAL A 102 31.66 -24.35 -24.54
C VAL A 102 30.27 -24.93 -24.19
N SER A 103 29.25 -24.59 -24.97
CA SER A 103 27.87 -25.04 -24.74
C SER A 103 27.77 -26.56 -24.62
N ALA A 104 26.82 -27.07 -23.84
CA ALA A 104 26.60 -28.52 -23.69
C ALA A 104 26.46 -29.22 -25.05
N ASP A 105 25.80 -28.58 -26.03
CA ASP A 105 25.65 -29.11 -27.40
C ASP A 105 26.99 -29.22 -28.15
N ALA A 106 27.90 -28.26 -27.93
CA ALA A 106 29.23 -28.28 -28.51
C ALA A 106 30.17 -29.29 -27.82
N ILE A 107 30.01 -29.51 -26.50
CA ILE A 107 30.71 -30.59 -25.78
C ILE A 107 30.20 -31.96 -26.27
N LEU A 108 28.89 -32.14 -26.38
CA LEU A 108 28.28 -33.39 -26.83
C LEU A 108 28.63 -33.71 -28.29
N ARG A 109 28.65 -32.72 -29.19
CA ARG A 109 29.13 -32.90 -30.57
C ARG A 109 30.60 -33.31 -30.65
N SER A 110 31.43 -32.77 -29.76
CA SER A 110 32.85 -33.12 -29.69
C SER A 110 33.10 -34.52 -29.11
N LEU A 111 32.25 -34.99 -28.19
CA LEU A 111 32.43 -36.29 -27.51
C LEU A 111 31.73 -37.46 -28.24
N LEU A 112 30.55 -37.22 -28.83
CA LEU A 112 29.70 -38.26 -29.40
C LEU A 112 29.72 -38.29 -30.94
N GLY A 113 30.41 -37.33 -31.56
CA GLY A 113 30.52 -37.20 -33.01
C GLY A 113 29.17 -36.97 -33.71
N SER A 114 29.13 -37.20 -35.02
CA SER A 114 27.95 -36.94 -35.88
C SER A 114 26.75 -37.87 -35.63
N LYS A 115 26.89 -38.88 -34.78
CA LYS A 115 25.93 -39.98 -34.66
C LYS A 115 24.74 -39.68 -33.73
N HIS A 116 24.84 -38.68 -32.84
CA HIS A 116 23.74 -38.24 -31.99
C HIS A 116 23.33 -36.80 -32.31
N LYS A 117 22.34 -36.66 -33.20
CA LYS A 117 21.69 -35.37 -33.48
C LYS A 117 20.44 -35.23 -32.63
N VAL A 118 20.61 -35.15 -31.30
CA VAL A 118 19.53 -34.77 -30.39
C VAL A 118 19.68 -33.28 -30.12
N SER A 119 18.99 -32.45 -30.90
CA SER A 119 18.88 -31.03 -30.55
C SER A 119 18.01 -30.92 -29.30
N LEU A 120 18.54 -30.36 -28.22
CA LEU A 120 17.79 -29.96 -27.02
C LEU A 120 16.84 -28.77 -27.27
N ASP A 121 16.44 -28.55 -28.52
CA ASP A 121 15.46 -27.55 -28.89
C ASP A 121 14.07 -28.09 -28.54
N LEU A 122 13.40 -27.42 -27.60
CA LEU A 122 12.00 -27.68 -27.24
C LEU A 122 11.05 -27.68 -28.45
N ARG A 123 11.44 -27.02 -29.56
CA ARG A 123 10.69 -27.01 -30.82
C ARG A 123 10.77 -28.29 -31.62
N ALA A 124 11.84 -29.08 -31.49
CA ALA A 124 12.02 -30.30 -32.28
C ALA A 124 11.08 -31.44 -31.85
N ASN A 125 10.49 -31.34 -30.65
CA ASN A 125 9.61 -32.37 -30.07
C ASN A 125 8.11 -32.00 -30.13
N LEU A 126 7.76 -30.91 -30.81
CA LEU A 126 6.35 -30.54 -31.05
C LEU A 126 5.87 -31.22 -32.35
N LYS A 127 4.80 -32.02 -32.27
CA LYS A 127 4.20 -32.68 -33.44
C LYS A 127 3.75 -31.62 -34.47
N SER A 128 4.27 -31.72 -35.70
CA SER A 128 3.75 -30.98 -36.84
C SER A 128 2.39 -31.56 -37.26
N VAL A 129 1.34 -30.76 -37.19
CA VAL A 129 0.04 -31.11 -37.77
C VAL A 129 0.16 -31.04 -39.29
N LYS A 130 0.01 -32.19 -39.97
CA LYS A 130 -0.07 -32.25 -41.43
C LYS A 130 -1.30 -31.45 -41.89
N LYS A 131 -1.05 -30.37 -42.64
CA LYS A 131 -2.04 -29.71 -43.49
C LYS A 131 -2.02 -30.42 -44.84
N GLU A 132 -2.80 -31.48 -44.97
CA GLU A 132 -3.25 -31.98 -46.26
C GLU A 132 -4.78 -32.07 -46.14
N ASP A 133 -5.47 -31.58 -47.16
CA ASP A 133 -6.93 -31.56 -47.36
C ASP A 133 -7.72 -30.49 -46.58
N THR A 134 -7.57 -29.24 -47.01
CA THR A 134 -8.49 -28.11 -46.67
C THR A 134 -9.10 -27.48 -47.93
N GLU A 135 -9.39 -28.28 -48.94
CA GLU A 135 -10.22 -27.88 -50.08
C GLU A 135 -11.05 -29.09 -50.53
N LYS A 136 -12.22 -29.26 -49.90
CA LYS A 136 -13.37 -30.14 -50.24
C LYS A 136 -14.03 -30.60 -48.94
N ILE A 137 -14.79 -29.71 -48.32
CA ILE A 137 -16.02 -29.92 -47.51
C ILE A 137 -16.44 -28.47 -47.20
N SER A 138 -16.75 -27.74 -48.26
CA SER A 138 -17.56 -26.53 -48.21
C SER A 138 -18.83 -26.95 -48.92
N ASP A 139 -19.78 -27.45 -48.14
CA ASP A 139 -21.22 -27.57 -48.41
C ASP A 139 -21.76 -28.74 -47.57
N GLU A 140 -22.87 -28.48 -46.88
CA GLU A 140 -23.57 -29.36 -45.91
C GLU A 140 -22.84 -29.43 -44.55
N ILE A 141 -23.31 -28.84 -43.45
CA ILE A 141 -24.63 -28.97 -42.83
C ILE A 141 -24.94 -27.71 -42.00
N VAL A 142 -26.11 -27.14 -42.26
CA VAL A 142 -26.83 -26.17 -41.42
C VAL A 142 -27.37 -26.89 -40.18
N GLY A 143 -27.23 -26.32 -38.99
CA GLY A 143 -27.87 -26.86 -37.78
C GLY A 143 -27.59 -26.03 -36.54
N ASP A 144 -28.58 -25.23 -36.18
CA ASP A 144 -28.76 -24.51 -34.91
C ASP A 144 -28.59 -25.45 -33.70
N ASP A 145 -27.91 -24.99 -32.65
CA ASP A 145 -28.44 -24.97 -31.27
C ASP A 145 -27.36 -24.67 -30.22
N ARG A 146 -27.67 -23.69 -29.37
CA ARG A 146 -27.07 -23.49 -28.06
C ARG A 146 -27.37 -24.70 -27.17
N PRO A 147 -26.45 -25.08 -26.27
CA PRO A 147 -26.83 -24.92 -24.86
C PRO A 147 -25.70 -24.46 -23.94
N GLY A 148 -26.07 -23.67 -22.94
CA GLY A 148 -25.22 -23.26 -21.84
C GLY A 148 -25.09 -24.33 -20.75
N LEU A 149 -24.00 -24.24 -19.99
CA LEU A 149 -23.74 -24.90 -18.70
C LEU A 149 -22.94 -23.88 -17.88
N VAL A 150 -23.51 -23.10 -16.95
CA VAL A 150 -23.94 -23.45 -15.58
C VAL A 150 -23.01 -24.47 -14.92
N TRP A 151 -22.04 -23.97 -14.14
CA TRP A 151 -21.38 -24.77 -13.11
C TRP A 151 -22.01 -24.43 -11.77
N ASN A 152 -22.90 -25.33 -11.33
CA ASN A 152 -23.48 -25.29 -10.00
C ASN A 152 -22.47 -25.83 -8.98
N ARG A 153 -22.52 -25.15 -7.84
CA ARG A 153 -21.84 -25.41 -6.58
C ARG A 153 -22.80 -26.21 -5.72
N GLU A 154 -22.40 -27.42 -5.31
CA GLU A 154 -22.83 -28.15 -4.10
C GLU A 154 -21.99 -29.44 -4.06
N ASN A 155 -21.12 -29.63 -3.06
CA ASN A 155 -21.34 -30.22 -1.73
C ASN A 155 -21.42 -31.75 -1.78
N GLU A 156 -20.30 -32.42 -1.54
CA GLU A 156 -20.27 -33.79 -1.01
C GLU A 156 -19.20 -33.86 0.09
N GLY A 157 -19.65 -34.22 1.29
CA GLY A 157 -18.82 -34.59 2.41
C GLY A 157 -18.34 -36.03 2.23
N VAL A 158 -17.13 -36.30 2.70
CA VAL A 158 -16.63 -37.67 2.86
C VAL A 158 -16.22 -37.87 4.30
N ALA A 159 -16.80 -38.92 4.86
CA ALA A 159 -16.74 -39.38 6.22
C ALA A 159 -15.37 -39.98 6.59
N MET A 160 -15.20 -40.12 7.90
CA MET A 160 -14.14 -40.85 8.59
C MET A 160 -13.98 -42.28 8.06
N ASP A 161 -12.74 -42.74 8.00
CA ASP A 161 -12.42 -44.16 8.19
C ASP A 161 -11.18 -44.31 9.08
N HIS A 162 -11.28 -45.28 9.99
CA HIS A 162 -10.29 -45.68 10.97
C HIS A 162 -9.27 -46.61 10.32
N GLY A 163 -7.98 -46.27 10.41
CA GLY A 163 -6.88 -47.19 10.15
C GLY A 163 -5.97 -47.23 11.38
N GLU A 164 -6.15 -48.26 12.20
CA GLU A 164 -5.21 -48.66 13.26
C GLU A 164 -3.92 -49.19 12.60
N GLU A 165 -2.78 -48.60 12.93
CA GLU A 165 -1.46 -49.22 12.73
C GLU A 165 -0.77 -49.30 14.09
N GLU A 166 -0.86 -50.49 14.68
CA GLU A 166 -0.03 -50.91 15.81
C GLU A 166 1.44 -51.04 15.35
N GLU A 167 2.29 -50.12 15.77
CA GLU A 167 3.74 -50.28 15.66
C GLU A 167 4.28 -50.89 16.97
N ALA A 168 4.58 -52.19 16.89
CA ALA A 168 5.10 -53.01 17.98
C ALA A 168 6.48 -52.53 18.46
N LYS A 169 6.53 -51.95 19.66
CA LYS A 169 7.77 -51.67 20.39
C LYS A 169 8.54 -52.97 20.69
N PRO A 170 9.87 -53.04 20.43
CA PRO A 170 10.67 -54.20 20.77
C PRO A 170 10.87 -54.29 22.29
N LYS A 171 10.48 -55.42 22.89
CA LYS A 171 10.74 -55.73 24.31
C LYS A 171 12.26 -55.79 24.56
N PRO A 172 12.83 -55.00 25.50
CA PRO A 172 14.21 -55.18 25.91
C PRO A 172 14.32 -56.46 26.75
N LYS A 173 15.15 -57.40 26.30
CA LYS A 173 15.48 -58.63 27.04
C LYS A 173 16.33 -58.26 28.27
N THR A 174 15.73 -58.32 29.45
CA THR A 174 16.41 -58.18 30.74
C THR A 174 17.25 -59.42 31.01
N PHE A 175 18.54 -59.38 30.68
CA PHE A 175 19.53 -60.33 31.18
C PHE A 175 19.90 -59.91 32.61
N LEU A 176 19.21 -60.46 33.61
CA LEU A 176 19.59 -60.31 35.01
C LEU A 176 20.67 -61.35 35.33
N PRO A 177 21.90 -60.95 35.72
CA PRO A 177 22.86 -61.89 36.27
C PRO A 177 22.35 -62.44 37.62
N PRO A 178 22.65 -63.69 37.99
CA PRO A 178 22.16 -64.27 39.24
C PRO A 178 22.72 -63.50 40.42
N MET A 179 21.82 -62.92 41.22
CA MET A 179 22.16 -62.25 42.48
C MET A 179 22.76 -63.25 43.46
N VAL A 180 24.05 -63.08 43.72
CA VAL A 180 24.68 -63.58 44.95
C VAL A 180 24.22 -62.64 46.08
N PRO A 181 23.66 -63.15 47.19
CA PRO A 181 23.32 -62.31 48.34
C PRO A 181 24.56 -61.53 48.78
N PRO A 182 24.53 -60.18 48.78
CA PRO A 182 25.63 -59.39 49.30
C PRO A 182 25.80 -59.74 50.78
N LYS A 183 26.98 -60.26 51.15
CA LYS A 183 27.43 -60.25 52.53
C LYS A 183 27.47 -58.79 52.95
N ILE A 184 26.64 -58.43 53.93
CA ILE A 184 26.65 -57.12 54.58
C ILE A 184 28.01 -57.00 55.28
N PRO A 185 28.89 -56.06 54.87
CA PRO A 185 29.94 -55.57 55.74
C PRO A 185 29.30 -54.50 56.62
N ASP A 186 29.39 -54.73 57.92
CA ASP A 186 28.95 -53.82 58.97
C ASP A 186 29.38 -52.37 58.71
N GLY A 187 28.42 -51.46 58.86
CA GLY A 187 28.70 -50.22 59.58
C GLY A 187 28.95 -48.95 58.78
N GLU A 188 28.35 -48.75 57.60
CA GLU A 188 28.14 -47.39 57.09
C GLU A 188 26.65 -47.04 57.21
N LYS A 189 26.36 -46.17 58.18
CA LYS A 189 25.02 -45.73 58.54
C LYS A 189 24.39 -45.12 57.29
N VAL A 190 23.45 -45.83 56.66
CA VAL A 190 22.65 -45.31 55.56
C VAL A 190 21.89 -44.11 56.13
N ASP A 191 22.34 -42.90 55.79
CA ASP A 191 21.69 -41.68 56.24
C ASP A 191 20.37 -41.54 55.47
N PHE A 192 19.28 -42.00 56.07
CA PHE A 192 17.94 -41.91 55.48
C PHE A 192 17.55 -40.46 55.18
N ASP A 193 18.11 -39.49 55.92
CA ASP A 193 17.91 -38.08 55.65
C ASP A 193 18.64 -37.65 54.37
N ASP A 194 19.79 -38.25 54.05
CA ASP A 194 20.51 -37.98 52.80
C ASP A 194 19.77 -38.50 51.57
N ILE A 195 19.18 -39.69 51.68
CA ILE A 195 18.34 -40.27 50.62
C ILE A 195 17.09 -39.40 50.41
N HIS A 196 16.46 -38.94 51.50
CA HIS A 196 15.30 -38.06 51.42
C HIS A 196 15.66 -36.69 50.80
N ARG A 197 16.77 -36.07 51.22
CA ARG A 197 17.27 -34.81 50.63
C ARG A 197 17.56 -34.96 49.14
N LYS A 198 18.28 -36.00 48.73
CA LYS A 198 18.59 -36.26 47.32
C LYS A 198 17.35 -36.52 46.47
N ARG A 199 16.33 -37.16 47.05
CA ARG A 199 15.03 -37.33 46.38
C ARG A 199 14.34 -35.97 46.20
N MET A 200 14.25 -35.16 47.25
CA MET A 200 13.64 -33.83 47.18
C MET A 200 14.37 -32.90 46.21
N GLU A 201 15.70 -32.95 46.16
CA GLU A 201 16.52 -32.18 45.22
C GLU A 201 16.31 -32.63 43.77
N LYS A 202 16.22 -33.94 43.54
CA LYS A 202 15.87 -34.49 42.22
C LYS A 202 14.47 -34.07 41.79
N ASP A 203 13.47 -34.21 42.66
CA ASP A 203 12.09 -33.85 42.36
C ASP A 203 11.97 -32.34 42.09
N LEU A 204 12.72 -31.50 42.82
CA LEU A 204 12.76 -30.06 42.60
C LEU A 204 13.39 -29.69 41.26
N THR A 205 14.52 -30.32 40.90
CA THR A 205 15.18 -30.08 39.60
C THR A 205 14.37 -30.61 38.42
N GLU A 206 13.71 -31.76 38.57
CA GLU A 206 12.80 -32.32 37.57
C GLU A 206 11.57 -31.43 37.38
N LEU A 207 11.00 -30.91 38.47
CA LEU A 207 9.89 -29.96 38.42
C LEU A 207 10.30 -28.65 37.73
N GLN A 208 11.48 -28.10 38.04
CA GLN A 208 12.00 -26.91 37.36
C GLN A 208 12.19 -27.13 35.86
N SER A 209 12.78 -28.27 35.48
CA SER A 209 12.96 -28.66 34.08
C SER A 209 11.62 -28.82 33.35
N LEU A 210 10.62 -29.43 33.99
CA LEU A 210 9.29 -29.61 33.42
C LEU A 210 8.58 -28.26 33.22
N ILE A 211 8.69 -27.36 34.19
CA ILE A 211 8.15 -26.00 34.12
C ILE A 211 8.79 -25.26 32.94
N GLU A 212 10.12 -25.25 32.86
CA GLU A 212 10.87 -24.56 31.81
C GLU A 212 10.55 -25.14 30.42
N SER A 213 10.54 -26.47 30.29
CA SER A 213 10.14 -27.17 29.08
C SER A 213 8.72 -26.82 28.63
N HIS A 214 7.75 -26.78 29.56
CA HIS A 214 6.37 -26.44 29.24
C HIS A 214 6.23 -24.98 28.76
N PHE A 215 6.92 -24.03 29.39
CA PHE A 215 6.90 -22.63 28.96
C PHE A 215 7.60 -22.43 27.60
N GLU A 216 8.76 -23.06 27.38
CA GLU A 216 9.48 -23.01 26.12
C GLU A 216 8.67 -23.63 24.97
N ASN A 217 8.03 -24.79 25.21
CA ASN A 217 7.21 -25.43 24.19
C ASN A 217 5.97 -24.58 23.85
N ARG A 218 5.25 -24.08 24.86
CA ARG A 218 4.11 -23.17 24.60
C ARG A 218 4.53 -21.91 23.87
N LYS A 219 5.65 -21.30 24.25
CA LYS A 219 6.15 -20.11 23.56
C LYS A 219 6.46 -20.39 22.10
N LYS A 220 7.13 -21.51 21.79
CA LYS A 220 7.42 -21.92 20.41
C LYS A 220 6.14 -22.19 19.61
N GLU A 221 5.19 -22.92 20.19
CA GLU A 221 3.90 -23.17 19.55
C GLU A 221 3.11 -21.88 19.31
N GLU A 222 3.07 -20.96 20.27
CA GLU A 222 2.43 -19.64 20.14
C GLU A 222 3.09 -18.80 19.03
N GLU A 223 4.43 -18.76 18.97
CA GLU A 223 5.17 -18.07 17.93
C GLU A 223 4.89 -18.66 16.53
N GLU A 224 4.83 -19.98 16.41
CA GLU A 224 4.51 -20.67 15.15
C GLU A 224 3.06 -20.42 14.70
N LEU A 225 2.10 -20.49 15.63
CA LEU A 225 0.70 -20.19 15.37
C LEU A 225 0.52 -18.73 14.95
N LEU A 226 1.20 -17.80 15.61
CA LEU A 226 1.18 -16.39 15.27
C LEU A 226 1.78 -16.14 13.87
N ALA A 227 2.91 -16.78 13.55
CA ALA A 227 3.52 -16.71 12.23
C ALA A 227 2.62 -17.32 11.13
N LEU A 228 1.88 -18.39 11.42
CA LEU A 228 0.91 -18.98 10.50
C LEU A 228 -0.32 -18.08 10.31
N SER A 229 -0.87 -17.55 11.40
CA SER A 229 -1.99 -16.61 11.39
C SER A 229 -1.68 -15.38 10.56
N ASN A 230 -0.52 -14.75 10.80
CA ASN A 230 -0.04 -13.60 10.03
C ASN A 230 0.06 -13.90 8.52
N ARG A 231 0.53 -15.10 8.15
CA ARG A 231 0.57 -15.53 6.73
C ARG A 231 -0.83 -15.74 6.15
N MET A 232 -1.78 -16.25 6.94
CA MET A 232 -3.18 -16.42 6.52
C MET A 232 -3.88 -15.07 6.35
N GLU A 233 -3.68 -14.15 7.29
CA GLU A 233 -4.21 -12.80 7.23
C GLU A 233 -3.66 -12.03 6.03
N LYS A 234 -2.34 -12.11 5.78
CA LYS A 234 -1.73 -11.54 4.58
C LYS A 234 -2.37 -12.07 3.29
N ARG A 235 -2.55 -13.38 3.16
CA ARG A 235 -3.22 -13.99 1.98
C ARG A 235 -4.70 -13.59 1.87
N ARG A 236 -5.40 -13.35 2.99
CA ARG A 236 -6.78 -12.83 2.98
C ARG A 236 -6.80 -11.38 2.51
N ALA A 237 -5.88 -10.55 2.99
CA ALA A 237 -5.73 -9.16 2.59
C ALA A 237 -5.40 -9.03 1.09
N GLU A 238 -4.46 -9.83 0.57
CA GLU A 238 -4.12 -9.87 -0.86
C GLU A 238 -5.34 -10.25 -1.72
N ARG A 239 -6.10 -11.28 -1.34
CA ARG A 239 -7.35 -11.65 -2.05
C ARG A 239 -8.41 -10.55 -1.99
N ALA A 240 -8.56 -9.88 -0.85
CA ALA A 240 -9.49 -8.77 -0.70
C ALA A 240 -9.08 -7.58 -1.59
N GLU A 241 -7.78 -7.29 -1.68
CA GLU A 241 -7.25 -6.24 -2.55
C GLU A 241 -7.46 -6.57 -4.04
N GLU A 242 -7.18 -7.81 -4.46
CA GLU A 242 -7.48 -8.27 -5.83
C GLU A 242 -8.97 -8.15 -6.18
N GLN A 243 -9.86 -8.50 -5.24
CA GLN A 243 -11.30 -8.33 -5.43
C GLN A 243 -11.68 -6.85 -5.54
N ARG A 244 -11.10 -5.96 -4.73
CA ARG A 244 -11.30 -4.51 -4.84
C ARG A 244 -10.85 -3.97 -6.18
N ILE A 245 -9.66 -4.36 -6.65
CA ILE A 245 -9.13 -3.93 -7.96
C ILE A 245 -10.05 -4.42 -9.10
N ARG A 246 -10.54 -5.65 -9.02
CA ARG A 246 -11.48 -6.20 -10.02
C ARG A 246 -12.81 -5.44 -10.01
N ALA A 247 -13.37 -5.18 -8.84
CA ALA A 247 -14.60 -4.41 -8.68
C ALA A 247 -14.45 -2.96 -9.18
N GLU A 248 -13.32 -2.31 -8.87
CA GLU A 248 -12.99 -0.96 -9.34
C GLU A 248 -12.88 -0.91 -10.87
N LYS A 249 -12.16 -1.85 -11.49
CA LYS A 249 -12.08 -1.95 -12.95
C LYS A 249 -13.42 -2.23 -13.62
N GLN A 250 -14.29 -3.02 -12.99
CA GLN A 250 -15.64 -3.29 -13.49
C GLN A 250 -16.52 -2.04 -13.39
N ARG A 251 -16.45 -1.32 -12.27
CA ARG A 251 -17.14 -0.04 -12.09
C ARG A 251 -16.65 1.02 -13.06
N GLU A 252 -15.34 1.11 -13.31
CA GLU A 252 -14.78 2.05 -14.30
C GLU A 252 -15.31 1.77 -15.71
N ARG A 253 -15.45 0.49 -16.10
CA ARG A 253 -16.05 0.12 -17.39
C ARG A 253 -17.53 0.49 -17.47
N GLN A 254 -18.29 0.24 -16.40
CA GLN A 254 -19.70 0.66 -16.34
C GLN A 254 -19.83 2.19 -16.43
N ASN A 255 -19.03 2.92 -15.66
CA ASN A 255 -19.01 4.38 -15.70
C ASN A 255 -18.66 4.92 -17.10
N LYS A 256 -17.70 4.31 -17.81
CA LYS A 256 -17.36 4.70 -19.19
C LYS A 256 -18.52 4.50 -20.16
N LEU A 257 -19.24 3.38 -20.03
CA LEU A 257 -20.43 3.11 -20.85
C LEU A 257 -21.57 4.09 -20.51
N GLU A 258 -21.77 4.41 -19.24
CA GLU A 258 -22.77 5.39 -18.79
C GLU A 258 -22.40 6.81 -19.25
N GLU A 259 -21.12 7.20 -19.18
CA GLU A 259 -20.64 8.50 -19.66
C GLU A 259 -20.76 8.62 -21.19
N GLU A 260 -20.46 7.56 -21.95
CA GLU A 260 -20.64 7.54 -23.40
C GLU A 260 -22.13 7.60 -23.78
N ARG A 261 -22.99 6.88 -23.05
CA ARG A 261 -24.45 6.95 -23.21
C ARG A 261 -24.99 8.34 -22.87
N ALA A 262 -24.53 8.93 -21.77
CA ALA A 262 -24.90 10.28 -21.35
C ALA A 262 -24.43 11.34 -22.37
N ARG A 263 -23.23 11.19 -22.94
CA ARG A 263 -22.75 12.10 -24.00
C ARG A 263 -23.60 11.99 -25.27
N LYS A 264 -24.01 10.78 -25.63
CA LYS A 264 -24.91 10.55 -26.78
C LYS A 264 -26.30 11.15 -26.52
N GLU A 265 -26.83 10.98 -25.32
CA GLU A 265 -28.12 11.57 -24.90
C GLU A 265 -28.05 13.11 -24.85
N GLU A 266 -26.94 13.69 -24.39
CA GLU A 266 -26.71 15.14 -24.37
C GLU A 266 -26.57 15.71 -25.79
N GLU A 267 -25.88 15.01 -26.71
CA GLU A 267 -25.80 15.39 -28.12
C GLU A 267 -27.17 15.32 -28.83
N GLU A 268 -27.98 14.30 -28.54
CA GLU A 268 -29.34 14.15 -29.07
C GLU A 268 -30.30 15.21 -28.51
N ALA A 269 -30.24 15.48 -27.21
CA ALA A 269 -31.00 16.55 -26.56
C ALA A 269 -30.62 17.92 -27.12
N LYS A 270 -29.32 18.17 -27.37
CA LYS A 270 -28.85 19.40 -27.99
C LYS A 270 -29.33 19.55 -29.43
N LYS A 271 -29.33 18.48 -30.23
CA LYS A 271 -29.87 18.49 -31.59
C LYS A 271 -31.36 18.78 -31.59
N LYS A 272 -32.13 18.15 -30.70
CA LYS A 272 -33.56 18.41 -30.53
C LYS A 272 -33.83 19.86 -30.12
N ALA A 273 -33.05 20.40 -29.18
CA ALA A 273 -33.14 21.80 -28.76
C ALA A 273 -32.77 22.77 -29.90
N GLU A 274 -31.79 22.42 -30.74
CA GLU A 274 -31.40 23.23 -31.90
C GLU A 274 -32.48 23.21 -33.00
N ASP A 275 -33.12 22.06 -33.24
CA ASP A 275 -34.23 21.94 -34.19
C ASP A 275 -35.47 22.69 -33.70
N ASP A 276 -35.80 22.61 -32.41
CA ASP A 276 -36.88 23.42 -31.80
C ASP A 276 -36.54 24.92 -31.80
N ALA A 277 -35.27 25.29 -31.60
CA ALA A 277 -34.81 26.68 -31.72
C ALA A 277 -34.85 27.16 -33.17
N LYS A 278 -34.55 26.32 -34.16
CA LYS A 278 -34.69 26.63 -35.59
C LYS A 278 -36.17 26.82 -35.94
N LYS A 279 -37.06 25.94 -35.48
CA LYS A 279 -38.52 26.10 -35.62
C LYS A 279 -39.01 27.41 -34.98
N LYS A 280 -38.55 27.73 -33.77
CA LYS A 280 -38.84 29.01 -33.12
C LYS A 280 -38.30 30.20 -33.91
N LYS A 281 -37.06 30.17 -34.39
CA LYS A 281 -36.46 31.25 -35.21
C LYS A 281 -37.21 31.50 -36.51
N VAL A 282 -37.67 30.44 -37.18
CA VAL A 282 -38.53 30.56 -38.37
C VAL A 282 -39.86 31.23 -38.01
N LEU A 283 -40.42 30.91 -36.83
CA LEU A 283 -41.63 31.55 -36.31
C LEU A 283 -41.41 33.01 -35.85
N THR A 284 -40.23 33.34 -35.30
CA THR A 284 -39.88 34.69 -34.83
C THR A 284 -39.47 35.63 -35.97
N SER A 285 -39.21 35.13 -37.19
CA SER A 285 -38.92 35.95 -38.37
C SER A 285 -40.09 36.85 -38.81
N LEU A 286 -41.29 36.69 -38.24
CA LEU A 286 -42.45 37.56 -38.47
C LEU A 286 -42.62 38.69 -37.44
N GLN A 287 -41.75 38.78 -36.42
CA GLN A 287 -41.83 39.84 -35.40
C GLN A 287 -40.48 40.56 -35.28
N PHE A 288 -40.40 41.63 -36.06
CA PHE A 288 -39.45 42.73 -35.93
C PHE A 288 -39.55 43.34 -34.53
N THR A 289 -38.48 43.25 -33.72
CA THR A 289 -37.95 44.28 -32.79
C THR A 289 -36.83 43.69 -31.92
N GLY A 290 -35.76 44.46 -31.77
CA GLY A 290 -34.46 43.97 -31.28
C GLY A 290 -34.32 43.75 -29.78
N TYR A 291 -33.32 42.96 -29.41
CA TYR A 291 -32.32 43.27 -28.37
C TYR A 291 -31.30 42.13 -28.36
N MET A 292 -30.01 42.47 -28.47
CA MET A 292 -28.89 41.56 -28.27
C MET A 292 -28.81 41.15 -26.79
N GLN A 293 -29.53 40.12 -26.39
CA GLN A 293 -29.29 39.43 -25.12
C GLN A 293 -28.27 38.32 -25.34
N LYS A 294 -27.09 38.51 -24.74
CA LYS A 294 -26.09 37.47 -24.54
C LYS A 294 -26.75 36.30 -23.81
N THR A 295 -27.14 35.27 -24.53
CA THR A 295 -27.61 34.03 -23.91
C THR A 295 -26.38 33.29 -23.38
N ASP A 296 -26.19 33.38 -22.06
CA ASP A 296 -25.33 32.47 -21.31
C ASP A 296 -25.67 31.02 -21.68
N LYS A 297 -24.74 30.35 -22.37
CA LYS A 297 -24.82 28.92 -22.62
C LYS A 297 -24.56 28.17 -21.32
N ARG A 298 -25.60 28.02 -20.49
CA ARG A 298 -25.67 26.99 -19.45
C ARG A 298 -25.94 25.65 -20.14
N GLY A 299 -25.03 24.68 -20.00
CA GLY A 299 -25.28 23.34 -20.54
C GLY A 299 -24.07 22.41 -20.68
N ALA A 300 -23.15 22.40 -19.71
CA ALA A 300 -22.23 21.29 -19.49
C ALA A 300 -21.86 21.29 -17.99
N PRO A 301 -21.78 20.14 -17.29
CA PRO A 301 -21.27 20.10 -15.93
C PRO A 301 -19.80 20.52 -15.98
N ARG A 302 -19.53 21.78 -15.62
CA ARG A 302 -18.17 22.33 -15.62
C ARG A 302 -17.38 21.51 -14.60
N LYS A 303 -16.29 20.84 -15.04
CA LYS A 303 -15.37 20.16 -14.12
C LYS A 303 -14.96 21.17 -13.05
N GLN A 304 -15.30 20.86 -11.80
CA GLN A 304 -15.10 21.78 -10.68
C GLN A 304 -13.63 22.17 -10.60
N THR A 305 -13.35 23.47 -10.61
CA THR A 305 -11.97 23.97 -10.51
C THR A 305 -11.40 23.68 -9.13
N GLU A 306 -10.08 23.59 -8.99
CA GLU A 306 -9.44 23.40 -7.66
C GLU A 306 -9.84 24.51 -6.68
N ARG A 307 -10.06 25.74 -7.18
CA ARG A 307 -10.56 26.87 -6.36
C ARG A 307 -11.99 26.63 -5.87
N GLU A 308 -12.87 26.12 -6.72
CA GLU A 308 -14.25 25.78 -6.34
C GLU A 308 -14.29 24.58 -5.38
N LYS A 309 -13.40 23.58 -5.55
CA LYS A 309 -13.25 22.46 -4.61
C LYS A 309 -12.76 22.93 -3.25
N LYS A 310 -11.71 23.77 -3.23
CA LYS A 310 -11.19 24.41 -2.00
C LYS A 310 -12.31 25.14 -1.28
N LYS A 311 -13.02 26.03 -1.99
CA LYS A 311 -14.12 26.81 -1.40
C LYS A 311 -15.22 25.90 -0.83
N LYS A 312 -15.61 24.85 -1.56
CA LYS A 312 -16.61 23.87 -1.11
C LYS A 312 -16.16 23.13 0.15
N ILE A 313 -14.95 22.58 0.15
CA ILE A 313 -14.41 21.81 1.28
C ILE A 313 -14.26 22.69 2.53
N LEU A 314 -13.72 23.90 2.40
CA LEU A 314 -13.58 24.82 3.52
C LEU A 314 -14.95 25.27 4.05
N SER A 315 -15.92 25.54 3.17
CA SER A 315 -17.29 25.87 3.62
C SER A 315 -18.00 24.71 4.32
N GLU A 316 -17.75 23.47 3.89
CA GLU A 316 -18.31 22.27 4.54
C GLU A 316 -17.66 22.00 5.91
N ARG A 317 -16.40 22.40 6.10
CA ARG A 317 -15.68 22.27 7.37
C ARG A 317 -15.97 23.41 8.35
N ARG A 318 -16.31 24.60 7.85
CA ARG A 318 -16.66 25.75 8.66
C ARG A 318 -17.92 25.43 9.46
N LYS A 319 -17.78 25.33 10.78
CA LYS A 319 -18.90 25.20 11.71
C LYS A 319 -19.39 26.60 12.08
N GLU A 320 -20.70 26.80 12.12
CA GLU A 320 -21.26 28.05 12.62
C GLU A 320 -20.94 28.20 14.12
N LEU A 321 -20.57 29.42 14.51
CA LEU A 321 -20.29 29.75 15.90
C LEU A 321 -21.54 30.41 16.50
N ASN A 322 -22.19 29.76 17.47
CA ASN A 322 -23.19 30.40 18.31
C ASN A 322 -22.56 30.75 19.68
N VAL A 323 -22.48 32.04 19.99
CA VAL A 323 -21.93 32.59 21.25
C VAL A 323 -22.90 33.52 21.98
N GLU A 324 -24.09 33.79 21.42
CA GLU A 324 -25.03 34.76 22.00
C GLU A 324 -25.79 34.18 23.19
N ASP A 325 -26.10 32.88 23.15
CA ASP A 325 -26.90 32.20 24.18
C ASP A 325 -26.05 31.50 25.26
N LEU A 326 -24.73 31.66 25.24
CA LEU A 326 -23.81 30.96 26.15
C LEU A 326 -23.56 31.74 27.43
N ASN A 327 -23.44 31.05 28.56
CA ASN A 327 -23.01 31.65 29.83
C ASN A 327 -21.47 31.82 29.88
N ALA A 328 -20.96 32.54 30.89
CA ALA A 328 -19.53 32.85 30.99
C ALA A 328 -18.61 31.62 31.13
N GLU A 329 -19.09 30.54 31.75
CA GLU A 329 -18.33 29.30 31.92
C GLU A 329 -18.29 28.51 30.60
N GLN A 330 -19.44 28.38 29.93
CA GLN A 330 -19.58 27.79 28.61
C GLN A 330 -18.75 28.52 27.55
N LEU A 331 -18.67 29.86 27.60
CA LEU A 331 -17.82 30.64 26.70
C LEU A 331 -16.33 30.33 26.92
N ARG A 332 -15.89 30.08 28.16
CA ARG A 332 -14.51 29.69 28.45
C ARG A 332 -14.20 28.30 27.93
N GLU A 333 -15.12 27.36 28.11
CA GLU A 333 -14.99 26.02 27.53
C GLU A 333 -14.96 26.10 26.00
N LYS A 334 -15.85 26.88 25.39
CA LYS A 334 -15.88 27.09 23.93
C LYS A 334 -14.59 27.71 23.41
N ALA A 335 -14.06 28.72 24.08
CA ALA A 335 -12.78 29.33 23.73
C ALA A 335 -11.63 28.30 23.84
N SER A 336 -11.63 27.45 24.89
CA SER A 336 -10.66 26.37 25.05
C SER A 336 -10.75 25.33 23.93
N GLU A 337 -11.95 24.95 23.52
CA GLU A 337 -12.19 24.04 22.38
C GLU A 337 -11.68 24.63 21.07
N LEU A 338 -12.04 25.89 20.78
CA LEU A 338 -11.61 26.59 19.57
C LEU A 338 -10.09 26.73 19.56
N TRP A 339 -9.48 27.11 20.68
CA TRP A 339 -8.03 27.22 20.80
C TRP A 339 -7.33 25.87 20.57
N LYS A 340 -7.83 24.77 21.16
CA LYS A 340 -7.28 23.42 20.94
C LYS A 340 -7.35 23.02 19.46
N TRP A 341 -8.48 23.32 18.81
CA TRP A 341 -8.64 23.03 17.38
C TRP A 341 -7.69 23.88 16.51
N MET A 342 -7.59 25.18 16.79
CA MET A 342 -6.64 26.09 16.14
C MET A 342 -5.19 25.60 16.32
N TYR A 343 -4.82 25.23 17.55
CA TYR A 343 -3.49 24.70 17.88
C TYR A 343 -3.18 23.43 17.08
N GLN A 344 -4.14 22.51 16.96
CA GLN A 344 -3.99 21.31 16.15
C GLN A 344 -3.78 21.65 14.66
N LEU A 345 -4.59 22.57 14.11
CA LEU A 345 -4.45 22.98 12.70
C LEU A 345 -3.10 23.65 12.44
N GLU A 346 -2.61 24.48 13.36
CA GLU A 346 -1.28 25.08 13.29
C GLU A 346 -0.17 24.01 13.33
N ALA A 347 -0.31 23.00 14.19
CA ALA A 347 0.64 21.89 14.27
C ALA A 347 0.67 21.07 12.98
N GLU A 348 -0.50 20.75 12.41
CA GLU A 348 -0.61 20.07 11.12
C GLU A 348 -0.02 20.91 9.98
N LYS A 349 -0.28 22.23 9.99
CA LYS A 349 0.28 23.17 9.01
C LYS A 349 1.80 23.18 9.06
N TYR A 350 2.41 23.23 10.25
CA TYR A 350 3.86 23.16 10.43
C TYR A 350 4.44 21.86 9.87
N GLU A 351 3.84 20.71 10.19
CA GLU A 351 4.28 19.40 9.68
C GLU A 351 4.25 19.35 8.15
N LEU A 352 3.20 19.88 7.55
CA LEU A 352 3.06 19.98 6.09
C LEU A 352 4.08 20.94 5.48
N GLN A 353 4.37 22.08 6.11
CA GLN A 353 5.40 23.02 5.67
C GLN A 353 6.79 22.39 5.70
N TYR A 354 7.15 21.74 6.81
CA TYR A 354 8.42 21.02 6.93
C TYR A 354 8.55 19.92 5.86
N LYS A 355 7.49 19.12 5.68
CA LYS A 355 7.44 18.08 4.63
C LYS A 355 7.59 18.69 3.24
N TYR A 356 6.88 19.77 2.94
CA TYR A 356 6.97 20.46 1.64
C TYR A 356 8.41 20.92 1.35
N THR A 357 9.08 21.52 2.34
CA THR A 357 10.48 21.97 2.21
C THR A 357 11.42 20.81 1.89
N ARG A 358 11.30 19.68 2.60
CA ARG A 358 12.08 18.46 2.29
C ARG A 358 11.79 17.91 0.90
N GLN A 359 10.52 17.87 0.51
CA GLN A 359 10.11 17.41 -0.81
C GLN A 359 10.65 18.30 -1.94
N LYS A 360 10.75 19.63 -1.75
CA LYS A 360 11.37 20.51 -2.76
C LYS A 360 12.83 20.13 -3.03
N TYR A 361 13.57 19.80 -1.97
CA TYR A 361 14.95 19.31 -2.10
C TYR A 361 14.98 17.96 -2.83
N GLU A 362 14.11 17.02 -2.45
CA GLU A 362 14.03 15.70 -3.09
C GLU A 362 13.69 15.80 -4.59
N VAL A 363 12.69 16.60 -4.96
CA VAL A 363 12.34 16.89 -6.36
C VAL A 363 13.55 17.40 -7.12
N THR A 364 14.30 18.36 -6.55
CA THR A 364 15.50 18.93 -7.18
C THR A 364 16.57 17.85 -7.42
N VAL A 365 16.86 17.03 -6.40
CA VAL A 365 17.83 15.94 -6.50
C VAL A 365 17.39 14.90 -7.54
N LEU A 366 16.12 14.50 -7.54
CA LEU A 366 15.60 13.53 -8.50
C LEU A 366 15.61 14.05 -9.93
N ARG A 367 15.26 15.31 -10.16
CA ARG A 367 15.39 15.97 -11.48
C ARG A 367 16.83 15.93 -11.98
N ASN A 368 17.79 16.23 -11.10
CA ASN A 368 19.22 16.14 -11.43
C ASN A 368 19.63 14.71 -11.80
N ARG A 369 19.22 13.72 -11.00
CA ARG A 369 19.49 12.29 -11.29
C ARG A 369 18.88 11.83 -12.61
N VAL A 370 17.67 12.26 -12.94
CA VAL A 370 17.05 12.01 -14.25
C VAL A 370 17.92 12.59 -15.36
N SER A 371 18.33 13.85 -15.24
CA SER A 371 19.21 14.53 -16.20
C SER A 371 20.52 13.76 -16.41
N ASP A 372 21.17 13.31 -15.34
CA ASP A 372 22.45 12.60 -15.41
C ASP A 372 22.31 11.24 -16.12
N HIS A 373 21.25 10.48 -15.81
CA HIS A 373 20.98 9.24 -16.53
C HIS A 373 20.60 9.47 -18.01
N GLN A 374 19.94 10.58 -18.35
CA GLN A 374 19.65 10.96 -19.73
C GLN A 374 20.90 11.37 -20.52
N LYS A 375 21.89 12.00 -19.87
CA LYS A 375 23.18 12.32 -20.50
C LYS A 375 23.98 11.05 -20.80
N ASN A 376 23.98 10.09 -19.88
CA ASN A 376 24.76 8.85 -20.04
C ASN A 376 24.15 7.86 -21.04
N THR A 377 22.84 7.94 -21.33
CA THR A 377 22.17 7.09 -22.34
C THR A 377 22.37 7.58 -23.77
N LYS A 378 22.67 8.87 -23.96
CA LYS A 378 23.18 9.40 -25.24
C LYS A 378 24.68 9.12 -25.31
N GLY A 379 25.06 7.91 -25.72
CA GLY A 379 26.46 7.55 -25.98
C GLY A 379 27.15 8.58 -26.89
N PRO A 380 28.50 8.68 -26.86
CA PRO A 380 29.23 9.67 -27.65
C PRO A 380 28.76 9.54 -29.10
N ARG A 381 28.20 10.63 -29.64
CA ARG A 381 27.85 10.72 -31.07
C ARG A 381 29.13 10.34 -31.81
N SER A 382 29.16 9.12 -32.34
CA SER A 382 30.26 8.68 -33.20
C SER A 382 30.26 9.67 -34.36
N LYS A 383 31.23 10.59 -34.33
CA LYS A 383 31.66 11.30 -35.52
C LYS A 383 32.24 10.22 -36.44
N ARG A 384 31.38 9.48 -37.14
CA ARG A 384 31.77 8.81 -38.36
C ARG A 384 32.18 9.93 -39.29
N GLY A 385 33.50 10.14 -39.37
CA GLY A 385 34.08 11.01 -40.34
C GLY A 385 33.55 10.64 -41.71
N LEU A 386 32.99 11.61 -42.42
CA LEU A 386 33.11 11.66 -43.86
C LEU A 386 34.62 11.61 -44.15
N ARG A 387 35.13 10.43 -44.48
CA ARG A 387 36.33 10.33 -45.29
C ARG A 387 35.85 10.39 -46.74
N LYS A 388 36.31 11.45 -47.42
CA LYS A 388 36.20 11.67 -48.86
C LYS A 388 36.86 10.55 -49.65
#